data_AF-A0A378IA53-F1
#
_entry.id   AF-A0A378IA53-F1
#
_cell.length_a   1.000
_cell.length_b   1.000
_cell.length_c   1.000
_cell.angle_alpha   90.00
_cell.angle_beta   90.00
_cell.angle_gamma   90.00
#
_symmetry.space_group_name_H-M   'P 1'
#
loop_
_entity.id
_entity.type
_entity.pdbx_description
1 polymer ?
#
loop_
_entity_poly.entity_id
_entity_poly.type
_entity_poly.pdbx_seq_one_letter_code
_entity_poly.pdbx_strand_id
1 'polypeptide(L)'
;MKHYVLTGFIAAAFSFSNAVHADFNFYSHNTDACQHVAGQWAGSGKATNWFIGECKYHGSGTIQTADAGEHFSIEVTADKDSGSFFCPKHTVNRFTGTCVNGIAVFDTEYGSMNGNFSENSGDAQGTLTVGPGMTAEVSLEFHRVS
;
A
#
# COMPACT_ATOMS: atom_id res chain seq x y z
N MET A 1 -53.16 -5.38 -27.94
CA MET A 1 -53.10 -6.18 -26.70
C MET A 1 -52.01 -7.22 -26.93
N LYS A 2 -50.91 -7.37 -26.20
CA LYS A 2 -50.49 -7.00 -24.85
C LYS A 2 -48.97 -6.71 -24.92
N HIS A 3 -48.56 -5.49 -24.60
CA HIS A 3 -47.28 -5.26 -23.91
C HIS A 3 -47.37 -5.96 -22.53
N TYR A 4 -46.26 -6.12 -21.81
CA TYR A 4 -46.13 -6.73 -20.45
C TYR A 4 -45.68 -8.21 -20.39
N VAL A 5 -44.50 -8.59 -20.90
CA VAL A 5 -43.80 -9.81 -20.40
C VAL A 5 -42.25 -9.71 -20.41
N LEU A 6 -41.62 -8.55 -20.61
CA LEU A 6 -40.15 -8.50 -20.80
C LEU A 6 -39.44 -7.40 -20.00
N THR A 7 -39.89 -7.16 -18.77
CA THR A 7 -39.27 -6.20 -17.84
C THR A 7 -39.12 -6.78 -16.42
N GLY A 8 -38.74 -8.06 -16.30
CA GLY A 8 -38.75 -8.77 -15.02
C GLY A 8 -37.50 -9.53 -14.57
N PHE A 9 -36.41 -9.62 -15.37
CA PHE A 9 -35.31 -10.55 -15.05
C PHE A 9 -33.88 -9.99 -15.24
N ILE A 10 -33.67 -8.67 -15.10
CA ILE A 10 -32.31 -8.08 -15.05
C ILE A 10 -32.01 -7.44 -13.68
N ALA A 11 -32.97 -7.40 -12.75
CA ALA A 11 -32.80 -6.79 -11.44
C ALA A 11 -32.23 -7.73 -10.35
N ALA A 12 -31.83 -8.97 -10.68
CA ALA A 12 -31.38 -9.96 -9.71
C ALA A 12 -29.90 -10.40 -9.84
N ALA A 13 -29.12 -9.76 -10.73
CA ALA A 13 -27.70 -10.13 -10.94
C ALA A 13 -26.69 -9.13 -10.36
N PHE A 14 -27.13 -7.98 -9.84
CA PHE A 14 -26.22 -6.92 -9.33
C PHE A 14 -26.12 -6.83 -7.80
N SER A 15 -26.59 -7.84 -7.07
CA SER A 15 -26.65 -7.80 -5.60
C SER A 15 -25.56 -8.60 -4.87
N PHE A 16 -24.56 -9.15 -5.57
CA PHE A 16 -23.53 -10.01 -4.97
C PHE A 16 -22.09 -9.73 -5.42
N SER A 17 -21.69 -8.47 -5.64
CA SER A 17 -20.28 -8.15 -5.91
C SER A 17 -19.56 -7.35 -4.80
N ASN A 18 -20.20 -7.10 -3.66
CA ASN A 18 -19.57 -6.43 -2.52
C ASN A 18 -18.98 -7.44 -1.52
N ALA A 19 -17.99 -8.22 -1.94
CA ALA A 19 -17.06 -8.91 -1.03
C ALA A 19 -15.93 -9.55 -1.86
N VAL A 20 -15.16 -8.74 -2.58
CA VAL A 20 -13.85 -9.19 -3.06
C VAL A 20 -12.80 -8.32 -2.37
N HIS A 21 -12.69 -8.49 -1.06
CA HIS A 21 -11.43 -8.28 -0.38
C HIS A 21 -10.70 -9.62 -0.48
N ALA A 22 -9.83 -9.74 -1.48
CA ALA A 22 -8.89 -10.84 -1.51
C ALA A 22 -7.75 -10.49 -0.55
N ASP A 23 -7.98 -10.72 0.75
CA ASP A 23 -6.91 -10.64 1.74
C ASP A 23 -6.07 -11.91 1.62
N PHE A 24 -5.02 -11.83 0.80
CA PHE A 24 -3.99 -12.87 0.77
C PHE A 24 -3.09 -12.71 1.98
N ASN A 25 -3.44 -13.37 3.09
CA ASN A 25 -2.59 -13.46 4.27
C ASN A 25 -1.55 -14.58 4.08
N PHE A 26 -0.33 -14.19 3.72
CA PHE A 26 0.82 -15.10 3.62
C PHE A 26 1.53 -15.18 4.96
N TYR A 27 1.33 -16.27 5.71
CA TYR A 27 1.99 -16.48 7.01
C TYR A 27 3.50 -16.68 6.85
N SER A 28 4.29 -15.79 7.45
CA SER A 28 5.73 -15.97 7.64
C SER A 28 6.00 -16.45 9.07
N HIS A 29 6.89 -17.43 9.22
CA HIS A 29 7.18 -18.12 10.48
C HIS A 29 8.18 -17.36 11.40
N ASN A 30 8.29 -16.04 11.26
CA ASN A 30 9.29 -15.24 11.97
C ASN A 30 8.65 -14.07 12.74
N THR A 31 8.24 -14.33 13.98
CA THR A 31 7.60 -13.36 14.89
C THR A 31 8.52 -12.20 15.27
N ASP A 32 9.83 -12.34 15.08
CA ASP A 32 10.83 -11.34 15.46
C ASP A 32 10.97 -10.21 14.42
N ALA A 33 10.47 -10.41 13.19
CA ALA A 33 10.56 -9.41 12.13
C ALA A 33 9.87 -8.08 12.52
N CYS A 34 8.78 -8.12 13.30
CA CYS A 34 8.11 -6.92 13.79
C CYS A 34 8.94 -6.11 14.81
N GLN A 35 9.87 -6.75 15.52
CA GLN A 35 10.79 -6.05 16.43
C GLN A 35 11.77 -5.15 15.66
N HIS A 36 12.03 -5.48 14.40
CA HIS A 36 12.96 -4.76 13.55
C HIS A 36 12.31 -3.65 12.72
N VAL A 37 11.00 -3.38 12.89
CA VAL A 37 10.30 -2.35 12.11
C VAL A 37 10.71 -0.93 12.53
N ALA A 38 10.89 -0.71 13.84
CA ALA A 38 11.19 0.63 14.38
C ALA A 38 12.58 1.14 13.96
N GLY A 39 12.67 2.40 13.54
CA GLY A 39 13.95 3.04 13.24
C GLY A 39 13.90 3.98 12.04
N GLN A 40 15.09 4.37 11.59
CA GLN A 40 15.27 5.20 10.40
C GLN A 40 15.57 4.33 9.18
N TRP A 41 14.94 4.68 8.08
CA TRP A 41 14.97 3.94 6.83
C TRP A 41 15.21 4.88 5.65
N ALA A 42 15.93 4.41 4.65
CA ALA A 42 16.09 5.06 3.36
C ALA A 42 15.79 4.06 2.25
N GLY A 43 15.30 4.54 1.12
CA GLY A 43 14.85 3.63 0.09
C GLY A 43 14.44 4.29 -1.20
N SER A 44 13.91 3.45 -2.08
CA SER A 44 13.34 3.86 -3.36
C SER A 44 11.95 3.29 -3.53
N GLY A 45 11.14 3.99 -4.32
CA GLY A 45 9.76 3.63 -4.58
C GLY A 45 9.41 3.83 -6.04
N LYS A 46 8.48 3.01 -6.52
CA LYS A 46 7.94 3.10 -7.86
C LYS A 46 6.42 3.05 -7.79
N ALA A 47 5.76 3.95 -8.51
CA ALA A 47 4.32 3.96 -8.68
C ALA A 47 4.00 3.91 -10.17
N THR A 48 3.19 2.94 -10.59
CA THR A 48 2.83 2.73 -11.99
C THR A 48 1.32 2.76 -12.15
N ASN A 49 0.82 3.59 -13.06
CA ASN A 49 -0.57 3.56 -13.49
C ASN A 49 -0.67 3.85 -14.99
N TRP A 50 -1.66 3.24 -15.65
CA TRP A 50 -1.83 3.31 -17.10
C TRP A 50 -1.97 4.73 -17.67
N PHE A 51 -2.43 5.69 -16.86
CA PHE A 51 -2.67 7.08 -17.25
C PHE A 51 -1.49 8.00 -16.89
N ILE A 52 -0.92 7.87 -15.69
CA ILE A 52 0.20 8.73 -15.22
C ILE A 52 1.58 8.21 -15.66
N GLY A 53 1.65 6.97 -16.15
CA GLY A 53 2.89 6.27 -16.47
C GLY A 53 3.59 5.72 -15.22
N GLU A 54 4.92 5.60 -15.32
CA GLU A 54 5.79 5.18 -14.23
C GLU A 54 6.41 6.41 -13.55
N CYS A 55 6.29 6.48 -12.22
CA CYS A 55 6.93 7.48 -11.37
C CYS A 55 7.95 6.77 -10.46
N LYS A 56 9.20 7.27 -10.41
CA LYS A 56 10.25 6.76 -9.52
C LYS A 56 10.64 7.80 -8.50
N TYR A 57 10.88 7.33 -7.28
CA TYR A 57 11.21 8.16 -6.13
C TYR A 57 12.35 7.54 -5.33
N HIS A 58 13.10 8.39 -4.65
CA HIS A 58 13.90 8.02 -3.50
C HIS A 58 13.38 8.75 -2.28
N GLY A 59 13.67 8.23 -1.09
CA GLY A 59 13.17 8.84 0.12
C GLY A 59 13.82 8.30 1.37
N SER A 60 13.44 8.90 2.48
CA SER A 60 13.77 8.45 3.82
C SER A 60 12.57 8.59 4.73
N GLY A 61 12.54 7.80 5.78
CA GLY A 61 11.46 7.84 6.74
C GLY A 61 11.87 7.32 8.09
N THR A 62 11.05 7.64 9.08
CA THR A 62 11.18 7.12 10.43
C THR A 62 9.93 6.33 10.78
N ILE A 63 10.12 5.12 11.29
CA ILE A 63 9.04 4.28 11.81
C ILE A 63 9.12 4.28 13.33
N GLN A 64 8.04 4.69 13.96
CA GLN A 64 7.85 4.65 15.40
C GLN A 64 6.83 3.56 15.72
N THR A 65 7.18 2.66 16.63
CA THR A 65 6.28 1.58 17.06
C THR A 65 5.54 1.97 18.33
N ALA A 66 4.32 1.45 18.45
CA ALA A 66 3.49 1.41 19.64
C ALA A 66 3.14 -0.07 19.94
N ASP A 67 2.55 -0.33 21.10
CA ASP A 67 1.97 -1.64 21.44
C ASP A 67 2.91 -2.83 21.16
N ALA A 68 4.14 -2.74 21.69
CA ALA A 68 5.19 -3.77 21.54
C ALA A 68 5.59 -4.11 20.09
N GLY A 69 5.30 -3.24 19.12
CA GLY A 69 5.64 -3.44 17.71
C GLY A 69 4.48 -3.91 16.83
N GLU A 70 3.29 -4.11 17.39
CA GLU A 70 2.10 -4.50 16.63
C GLU A 70 1.51 -3.34 15.83
N HIS A 71 1.61 -2.12 16.35
CA HIS A 71 1.16 -0.91 15.69
C HIS A 71 2.36 0.00 15.44
N PHE A 72 2.38 0.70 14.30
CA PHE A 72 3.42 1.67 14.02
C PHE A 72 2.90 2.87 13.23
N SER A 73 3.61 3.99 13.36
CA SER A 73 3.42 5.19 12.57
C SER A 73 4.68 5.49 11.77
N ILE A 74 4.49 5.95 10.54
CA ILE A 74 5.57 6.23 9.59
C ILE A 74 5.45 7.67 9.16
N GLU A 75 6.57 8.37 9.21
CA GLU A 75 6.76 9.62 8.49
C GLU A 75 7.77 9.38 7.37
N VAL A 76 7.35 9.60 6.12
CA VAL A 76 8.19 9.45 4.94
C VAL A 76 8.30 10.76 4.19
N THR A 77 9.51 11.05 3.75
CA THR A 77 9.81 12.10 2.77
C THR A 77 10.29 11.41 1.50
N ALA A 78 9.67 11.74 0.37
CA ALA A 78 10.01 11.18 -0.93
C ALA A 78 10.18 12.29 -1.98
N ASP A 79 11.23 12.15 -2.78
CA ASP A 79 11.60 13.06 -3.86
C ASP A 79 11.57 12.31 -5.18
N LYS A 80 11.00 12.93 -6.21
CA LYS A 80 10.86 12.33 -7.54
C LYS A 80 12.18 12.32 -8.28
N ASP A 81 12.59 11.12 -8.71
CA ASP A 81 13.71 10.93 -9.62
C ASP A 81 13.28 11.11 -11.08
N SER A 82 12.17 10.49 -11.46
CA SER A 82 11.68 10.47 -12.84
C SER A 82 10.19 10.16 -12.91
N GLY A 83 9.59 10.47 -14.07
CA GLY A 83 8.18 10.21 -14.37
C GLY A 83 7.50 11.42 -14.99
N SER A 84 6.19 11.31 -15.20
CA SER A 84 5.40 12.36 -15.82
C SER A 84 5.29 13.63 -14.96
N PHE A 85 4.73 14.69 -15.54
CA PHE A 85 4.41 15.92 -14.83
C PHE A 85 3.37 15.70 -13.71
N PHE A 86 2.52 14.68 -13.84
CA PHE A 86 1.51 14.33 -12.84
C PHE A 86 2.09 13.68 -11.59
N CYS A 87 3.30 13.14 -11.66
CA CYS A 87 4.02 12.63 -10.49
C CYS A 87 4.43 13.81 -9.58
N PRO A 88 4.00 13.85 -8.30
CA PRO A 88 4.45 14.86 -7.35
C PRO A 88 5.97 14.98 -7.31
N LYS A 89 6.50 16.20 -7.16
CA LYS A 89 7.97 16.39 -7.12
C LYS A 89 8.57 16.01 -5.78
N HIS A 90 7.88 16.37 -4.71
CA HIS A 90 8.30 16.16 -3.32
C HIS A 90 7.04 15.92 -2.50
N THR A 91 7.09 14.94 -1.61
CA THR A 91 5.95 14.57 -0.77
C THR A 91 6.47 14.23 0.62
N VAL A 92 5.80 14.77 1.64
CA VAL A 92 5.95 14.35 3.03
C VAL A 92 4.61 13.77 3.47
N ASN A 93 4.59 12.49 3.81
CA ASN A 93 3.37 11.79 4.21
C ASN A 93 3.55 11.11 5.56
N ARG A 94 2.45 11.05 6.30
CA ARG A 94 2.33 10.26 7.52
C ARG A 94 1.24 9.23 7.35
N PHE A 95 1.55 7.99 7.72
CA PHE A 95 0.58 6.90 7.70
C PHE A 95 0.84 5.95 8.84
N THR A 96 -0.16 5.11 9.13
CA THR A 96 -0.09 4.10 10.16
C THR A 96 0.06 2.73 9.53
N GLY A 97 0.41 1.74 10.33
CA GLY A 97 0.37 0.37 9.91
C GLY A 97 0.35 -0.57 11.10
N THR A 98 0.22 -1.84 10.77
CA THR A 98 0.24 -2.93 11.73
C THR A 98 1.30 -3.95 11.34
N CYS A 99 1.95 -4.56 12.31
CA CYS A 99 2.84 -5.69 12.09
C CYS A 99 2.33 -6.88 12.89
N VAL A 100 1.84 -7.90 12.19
CA VAL A 100 1.28 -9.10 12.81
C VAL A 100 1.93 -10.32 12.18
N ASN A 101 2.53 -11.18 13.00
CA ASN A 101 3.23 -12.40 12.55
C ASN A 101 4.31 -12.14 11.48
N GLY A 102 5.06 -11.02 11.62
CA GLY A 102 6.15 -10.67 10.72
C GLY A 102 5.72 -10.07 9.38
N ILE A 103 4.43 -9.79 9.18
CA ILE A 103 3.90 -9.10 8.00
C ILE A 103 3.54 -7.69 8.42
N ALA A 104 4.08 -6.70 7.72
CA ALA A 104 3.70 -5.32 7.90
C ALA A 104 2.62 -4.90 6.90
N VAL A 105 1.52 -4.37 7.40
CA VAL A 105 0.47 -3.74 6.60
C VAL A 105 0.57 -2.24 6.79
N PHE A 106 0.73 -1.51 5.70
CA PHE A 106 0.81 -0.06 5.66
C PHE A 106 -0.54 0.49 5.23
N ASP A 107 -1.23 1.20 6.11
CA ASP A 107 -2.55 1.76 5.86
C ASP A 107 -2.44 3.20 5.42
N THR A 108 -2.75 3.45 4.15
CA THR A 108 -2.76 4.80 3.56
C THR A 108 -4.21 5.26 3.31
N GLU A 109 -4.41 6.57 3.10
CA GLU A 109 -5.71 7.09 2.67
C GLU A 109 -6.16 6.57 1.29
N TYR A 110 -5.24 5.97 0.52
CA TYR A 110 -5.48 5.44 -0.82
C TYR A 110 -5.64 3.91 -0.84
N GLY A 111 -5.53 3.23 0.30
CA GLY A 111 -5.56 1.78 0.42
C GLY A 111 -4.38 1.24 1.22
N SER A 112 -4.29 -0.08 1.33
CA SER A 112 -3.24 -0.74 2.12
C SER A 112 -2.17 -1.38 1.23
N MET A 113 -0.93 -1.40 1.72
CA MET A 113 0.18 -2.13 1.11
C MET A 113 0.69 -3.17 2.09
N ASN A 114 1.16 -4.31 1.58
CA ASN A 114 1.80 -5.31 2.41
C ASN A 114 3.30 -5.23 2.22
N GLY A 115 4.06 -5.48 3.27
CA GLY A 115 5.50 -5.54 3.19
C GLY A 115 6.12 -6.41 4.25
N ASN A 116 7.41 -6.61 4.05
CA ASN A 116 8.25 -7.46 4.88
C ASN A 116 9.40 -6.64 5.43
N PHE A 117 9.77 -6.94 6.67
CA PHE A 117 10.93 -6.35 7.31
C PHE A 117 11.92 -7.44 7.71
N SER A 118 13.19 -7.10 7.58
CA SER A 118 14.32 -7.77 8.21
C SER A 118 15.08 -6.75 9.06
N GLU A 119 16.14 -7.19 9.73
CA GLU A 119 16.97 -6.31 10.56
C GLU A 119 17.47 -5.06 9.81
N ASN A 120 17.88 -5.22 8.54
CA ASN A 120 18.59 -4.19 7.78
C ASN A 120 17.90 -3.79 6.46
N SER A 121 16.89 -4.51 6.02
CA SER A 121 16.18 -4.23 4.77
C SER A 121 14.70 -4.57 4.87
N GLY A 122 13.92 -4.06 3.93
CA GLY A 122 12.56 -4.51 3.71
C GLY A 122 12.01 -4.04 2.37
N ASP A 123 10.83 -4.54 2.09
CA ASP A 123 10.11 -4.31 0.85
C ASP A 123 8.62 -4.14 1.15
N ALA A 124 7.92 -3.43 0.27
CA ALA A 124 6.47 -3.36 0.33
C ALA A 124 5.87 -3.25 -1.07
N GLN A 125 4.69 -3.84 -1.27
CA GLN A 125 3.95 -3.76 -2.52
C GLN A 125 2.45 -3.65 -2.24
N GLY A 126 1.76 -2.90 -3.10
CA GLY A 126 0.31 -2.84 -3.07
C GLY A 126 -0.27 -2.08 -4.25
N THR A 127 -1.59 -2.03 -4.31
CA THR A 127 -2.34 -1.28 -5.32
C THR A 127 -3.15 -0.20 -4.61
N LEU A 128 -2.81 1.05 -4.88
CA LEU A 128 -3.44 2.22 -4.25
C LEU A 128 -4.44 2.89 -5.19
N THR A 129 -5.58 3.32 -4.66
CA THR A 129 -6.57 4.10 -5.39
C THR A 129 -6.16 5.56 -5.44
N VAL A 130 -5.70 6.04 -6.60
CA VAL A 130 -5.21 7.42 -6.79
C VAL A 130 -6.27 8.37 -7.33
N GLY A 131 -7.49 7.86 -7.57
CA GLY A 131 -8.66 8.65 -7.95
C GLY A 131 -9.85 7.76 -8.37
N PRO A 132 -11.01 8.35 -8.71
CA PRO A 132 -12.20 7.60 -9.10
C PRO A 132 -11.92 6.68 -10.29
N GLY A 133 -12.01 5.37 -10.08
CA GLY A 133 -11.74 4.35 -11.10
C GLY A 133 -10.26 4.23 -11.52
N MET A 134 -9.33 4.81 -10.77
CA MET A 134 -7.90 4.80 -11.07
C MET A 134 -7.08 4.19 -9.94
N THR A 135 -6.26 3.20 -10.26
CA THR A 135 -5.37 2.52 -9.32
C THR A 135 -3.92 2.61 -9.78
N ALA A 136 -2.98 2.70 -8.85
CA ALA A 136 -1.56 2.65 -9.10
C ALA A 136 -0.93 1.47 -8.37
N GLU A 137 -0.13 0.69 -9.09
CA GLU A 137 0.73 -0.33 -8.49
C GLU A 137 1.93 0.36 -7.87
N VAL A 138 2.16 0.12 -6.59
CA VAL A 138 3.24 0.71 -5.81
C VAL A 138 4.17 -0.40 -5.33
N SER A 139 5.47 -0.19 -5.48
CA SER A 139 6.52 -1.06 -4.93
C SER A 139 7.59 -0.21 -4.25
N LEU A 140 8.02 -0.61 -3.06
CA LEU A 140 9.01 0.05 -2.23
C LEU A 140 10.12 -0.94 -1.88
N GLU A 141 11.35 -0.45 -1.87
CA GLU A 141 12.52 -1.16 -1.34
C GLU A 141 13.26 -0.21 -0.40
N PHE A 142 13.58 -0.65 0.81
CA PHE A 142 14.19 0.19 1.83
C PHE A 142 15.23 -0.56 2.66
N HIS A 143 16.16 0.20 3.22
CA HIS A 143 17.26 -0.27 4.06
C HIS A 143 17.40 0.61 5.30
N ARG A 144 17.86 0.00 6.39
CA ARG A 144 18.03 0.70 7.66
C ARG A 144 19.18 1.69 7.56
N VAL A 145 18.96 2.90 8.07
CA VAL A 145 20.02 3.90 8.22
C VAL A 145 20.63 3.67 9.60
N SER A 146 21.93 3.35 9.62
CA SER A 146 22.73 3.09 10.83
C SER A 146 23.00 4.36 11.63
#